data_AF-A0A950HTB9-F1
#
_entry.id   AF-A0A950HTB9-F1
#
_cell.length_a   1.000
_cell.length_b   1.000
_cell.length_c   1.000
_cell.angle_alpha   90.00
_cell.angle_beta   90.00
_cell.angle_gamma   90.00
#
_symmetry.space_group_name_H-M   'P 1'
#
loop_
_entity.id
_entity.type
_entity.pdbx_description
1 polymer ?
#
loop_
_entity_poly.entity_id
_entity_poly.type
_entity_poly.pdbx_seq_one_letter_code
_entity_poly.pdbx_strand_id
1 'polypeptide(L)'
;AAVGLVSLMAYLPNARADQSMGCQSAEVIKSQADIGSAKHGGRALRLDGPDAAKFLDYLNNRIGDPTDYKGDSLIIGLYPDLGYVLIGFIVNGCADQNNLVKLDADNFMRAYHAARGVSV
;
A
#
# COMPACT_ATOMS: atom_id res chain seq x y z
N ALA A 1 53.44 -29.77 -9.08
CA ALA A 1 52.69 -28.69 -8.41
C ALA A 1 51.23 -28.79 -8.83
N ALA A 2 50.35 -28.75 -7.82
CA ALA A 2 48.91 -28.43 -7.81
C ALA A 2 47.97 -28.93 -8.92
N VAL A 3 47.00 -29.71 -8.44
CA VAL A 3 45.76 -30.17 -9.05
C VAL A 3 44.76 -29.02 -9.19
N GLY A 4 44.10 -28.95 -10.36
CA GLY A 4 42.65 -28.72 -10.51
C GLY A 4 42.05 -27.33 -10.25
N LEU A 5 41.21 -26.89 -11.18
CA LEU A 5 39.80 -26.60 -10.91
C LEU A 5 39.06 -26.39 -12.24
N VAL A 6 38.17 -27.33 -12.56
CA VAL A 6 37.16 -27.20 -13.61
C VAL A 6 36.04 -26.35 -13.01
N SER A 7 35.91 -25.11 -13.45
CA SER A 7 34.79 -24.25 -13.06
C SER A 7 33.51 -24.73 -13.74
N LEU A 8 32.67 -25.46 -13.00
CA LEU A 8 31.27 -25.70 -13.36
C LEU A 8 30.54 -24.35 -13.38
N MET A 9 30.17 -23.89 -14.58
CA MET A 9 29.17 -22.85 -14.76
C MET A 9 27.81 -23.45 -14.35
N ALA A 10 27.39 -23.15 -13.12
CA ALA A 10 26.03 -23.43 -12.68
C ALA A 10 25.06 -22.61 -13.54
N TYR A 11 24.37 -23.29 -14.45
CA TYR A 11 23.12 -22.80 -15.03
C TYR A 11 22.12 -22.60 -13.88
N LEU A 12 21.92 -21.36 -13.47
CA LEU A 12 20.76 -20.97 -12.67
C LEU A 12 19.56 -20.87 -13.62
N PRO A 13 18.58 -21.78 -13.54
CA PRO A 13 17.36 -21.65 -14.32
C PRO A 13 16.44 -20.64 -13.63
N ASN A 14 15.91 -19.73 -14.44
CA ASN A 14 14.73 -18.91 -14.14
C ASN A 14 14.91 -17.78 -13.11
N ALA A 15 15.77 -16.81 -13.42
CA ALA A 15 15.35 -15.43 -13.22
C ALA A 15 14.29 -15.16 -14.31
N ARG A 16 13.02 -15.46 -14.02
CA ARG A 16 11.91 -14.93 -14.82
C ARG A 16 12.02 -13.41 -14.73
N ALA A 17 12.51 -12.80 -15.80
CA ALA A 17 12.25 -11.40 -16.10
C ALA A 17 10.75 -11.27 -16.35
N ASP A 18 9.98 -11.23 -15.27
CA ASP A 18 8.57 -10.90 -15.34
C ASP A 18 8.47 -9.38 -15.44
N GLN A 19 7.84 -8.93 -16.53
CA GLN A 19 7.63 -7.54 -16.84
C GLN A 19 6.68 -6.93 -15.80
N SER A 20 7.17 -6.04 -14.94
CA SER A 20 6.31 -5.01 -14.39
C SER A 20 7.06 -3.69 -14.39
N MET A 21 6.38 -2.63 -14.83
CA MET A 21 6.83 -1.28 -14.55
C MET A 21 6.94 -1.13 -13.03
N GLY A 22 8.18 -1.14 -12.55
CA GLY A 22 8.66 -0.87 -11.19
C GLY A 22 7.67 -1.07 -10.05
N CYS A 23 7.75 -2.23 -9.38
CA CYS A 23 7.25 -2.37 -8.01
C CYS A 23 7.80 -1.21 -7.16
N GLN A 24 6.92 -0.27 -6.79
CA GLN A 24 7.28 0.81 -5.88
C GLN A 24 7.07 0.32 -4.46
N SER A 25 8.08 0.51 -3.61
CA SER A 25 7.98 0.09 -2.21
C SER A 25 6.99 0.97 -1.44
N ALA A 26 6.53 0.48 -0.30
CA ALA A 26 5.68 1.23 0.61
C ALA A 26 6.31 2.57 1.01
N GLU A 27 7.63 2.61 1.21
CA GLU A 27 8.37 3.80 1.59
C GLU A 27 8.38 4.85 0.47
N VAL A 28 8.56 4.41 -0.78
CA VAL A 28 8.53 5.30 -1.95
C VAL A 28 7.14 5.92 -2.11
N ILE A 29 6.09 5.10 -2.06
CA ILE A 29 4.71 5.60 -2.16
C ILE A 29 4.34 6.49 -0.99
N LYS A 30 4.75 6.15 0.23
CA LYS A 30 4.52 7.01 1.40
C LYS A 30 5.18 8.37 1.21
N SER A 31 6.43 8.41 0.73
CA SER A 31 7.15 9.64 0.46
C SER A 31 6.43 10.50 -0.59
N GLN A 32 5.98 9.89 -1.70
CA GLN A 32 5.20 10.59 -2.73
C GLN A 32 3.87 11.11 -2.18
N ALA A 33 3.16 10.30 -1.38
CA ALA A 33 1.91 10.70 -0.74
C ALA A 33 2.13 11.82 0.28
N ASP A 34 3.22 11.81 1.05
CA ASP A 34 3.59 12.90 1.97
C ASP A 34 3.82 14.21 1.19
N ILE A 35 4.60 14.16 0.10
CA ILE A 35 4.85 15.33 -0.76
C ILE A 35 3.55 15.86 -1.35
N GLY A 36 2.69 14.98 -1.86
CA GLY A 36 1.38 15.34 -2.42
C GLY A 36 0.47 15.95 -1.37
N SER A 37 0.32 15.29 -0.22
CA SER A 37 -0.56 15.73 0.87
C SER A 37 -0.08 17.04 1.48
N ALA A 38 1.23 17.24 1.64
CA ALA A 38 1.79 18.46 2.22
C ALA A 38 1.49 19.71 1.39
N LYS A 39 1.45 19.59 0.05
CA LYS A 39 1.02 20.68 -0.84
C LYS A 39 -0.44 21.12 -0.62
N HIS A 40 -1.21 20.24 0.01
CA HIS A 40 -2.64 20.34 0.27
C HIS A 40 -2.96 20.48 1.77
N GLY A 41 -1.95 20.86 2.58
CA GLY A 41 -2.10 21.08 4.03
C GLY A 41 -2.26 19.81 4.87
N GLY A 42 -2.02 18.64 4.27
CA GLY A 42 -2.13 17.34 4.92
C GLY A 42 -0.80 16.62 5.12
N ARG A 43 -0.89 15.30 5.33
CA ARG A 43 0.23 14.37 5.52
C ARG A 43 -0.18 12.97 5.06
N ALA A 44 0.79 12.09 4.83
CA ALA A 44 0.52 10.67 4.64
C ALA A 44 0.69 9.86 5.93
N LEU A 45 -0.16 8.85 6.06
CA LEU A 45 -0.14 7.85 7.12
C LEU A 45 0.16 6.48 6.52
N ARG A 46 0.65 5.59 7.37
CA ARG A 46 0.79 4.17 7.07
C ARG A 46 0.00 3.38 8.11
N LEU A 47 -0.83 2.45 7.65
CA LEU A 47 -1.44 1.43 8.49
C LEU A 47 -0.84 0.08 8.12
N ASP A 48 -0.47 -0.70 9.13
CA ASP A 48 0.15 -2.01 8.96
C ASP A 48 -0.62 -3.07 9.75
N GLY A 49 -0.51 -4.32 9.31
CA GLY A 49 -0.94 -5.49 10.07
C GLY A 49 -2.41 -5.41 10.52
N PRO A 50 -2.72 -5.61 11.83
CA PRO A 50 -4.10 -5.65 12.30
C PRO A 50 -4.92 -4.38 12.04
N ASP A 51 -4.29 -3.19 12.07
CA ASP A 51 -5.00 -1.93 11.83
C ASP A 51 -5.37 -1.81 10.35
N ALA A 52 -4.48 -2.21 9.44
CA ALA A 52 -4.78 -2.27 8.00
C ALA A 52 -5.90 -3.27 7.71
N ALA A 53 -5.86 -4.46 8.29
CA ALA A 53 -6.88 -5.50 8.11
C ALA A 53 -8.27 -5.04 8.55
N LYS A 54 -8.39 -4.41 9.73
CA LYS A 54 -9.67 -3.88 10.22
C LYS A 54 -10.19 -2.71 9.38
N PHE A 55 -9.28 -1.86 8.89
CA PHE A 55 -9.64 -0.77 8.00
C PHE A 55 -10.24 -1.30 6.69
N LEU A 56 -9.59 -2.31 6.09
CA LEU A 56 -10.07 -2.99 4.89
C LEU A 56 -11.41 -3.69 5.10
N ASP A 57 -11.58 -4.41 6.23
CA ASP A 57 -12.84 -5.05 6.57
C ASP A 57 -13.99 -4.04 6.68
N TYR A 58 -13.75 -2.87 7.30
CA TYR A 58 -14.73 -1.79 7.32
C TYR A 58 -15.08 -1.32 5.90
N LEU A 59 -14.07 -1.07 5.05
CA LEU A 59 -14.31 -0.61 3.67
C LEU A 59 -15.15 -1.62 2.88
N ASN A 60 -14.73 -2.89 2.87
CA ASN A 60 -15.37 -3.97 2.12
C ASN A 60 -16.81 -4.21 2.58
N ASN A 61 -17.10 -4.02 3.88
CA ASN A 61 -18.43 -4.27 4.44
C ASN A 61 -19.39 -3.06 4.35
N ARG A 62 -18.89 -1.82 4.28
CA ARG A 62 -19.71 -0.61 4.53
C ARG A 62 -19.75 0.40 3.39
N ILE A 63 -18.68 0.57 2.62
CA ILE A 63 -18.55 1.69 1.66
C ILE A 63 -18.89 1.26 0.22
N GLY A 64 -18.93 -0.05 -0.06
CA GLY A 64 -19.67 -0.59 -1.19
C GLY A 64 -18.81 -1.22 -2.29
N ASP A 65 -19.51 -2.07 -3.04
CA ASP A 65 -19.09 -3.12 -3.98
C ASP A 65 -18.36 -4.33 -3.38
N PRO A 66 -18.56 -5.56 -3.92
CA PRO A 66 -17.81 -6.76 -3.55
C PRO A 66 -16.36 -6.67 -4.07
N THR A 67 -15.74 -5.52 -3.94
CA THR A 67 -14.32 -5.34 -4.13
C THR A 67 -13.63 -5.92 -2.90
N ASP A 68 -13.09 -7.11 -3.08
CA ASP A 68 -12.23 -7.80 -2.13
C ASP A 68 -10.87 -7.07 -2.06
N TYR A 69 -10.88 -5.84 -1.53
CA TYR A 69 -9.67 -5.04 -1.38
C TYR A 69 -8.71 -5.78 -0.47
N LYS A 70 -7.48 -5.98 -0.95
CA LYS A 70 -6.41 -6.70 -0.25
C LYS A 70 -5.19 -5.81 -0.13
N GLY A 71 -4.55 -5.88 1.02
CA GLY A 71 -3.28 -5.20 1.28
C GLY A 71 -2.70 -5.64 2.62
N ASP A 72 -1.39 -5.85 2.65
CA ASP A 72 -0.62 -6.08 3.87
C ASP A 72 -0.46 -4.77 4.66
N SER A 73 -0.44 -3.65 3.94
CA SER A 73 -0.32 -2.31 4.48
C SER A 73 -1.08 -1.32 3.61
N LEU A 74 -1.48 -0.19 4.19
CA LEU A 74 -2.15 0.89 3.50
C LEU A 74 -1.32 2.17 3.62
N ILE A 75 -1.16 2.89 2.50
CA ILE A 75 -0.64 4.25 2.49
C ILE A 75 -1.82 5.20 2.27
N ILE A 76 -1.99 6.14 3.18
CA ILE A 76 -3.15 7.01 3.23
C ILE A 76 -2.67 8.45 3.09
N GLY A 77 -2.92 9.09 1.95
CA GLY A 77 -2.67 10.52 1.75
C GLY A 77 -3.87 11.36 2.15
N LEU A 78 -3.71 12.28 3.10
CA LEU A 78 -4.75 13.20 3.54
C LEU A 78 -4.68 14.49 2.71
N TYR A 79 -5.77 14.89 2.07
CA TYR A 79 -5.86 16.13 1.28
C TYR A 79 -6.98 17.05 1.81
N PRO A 80 -6.77 17.74 2.95
CA PRO A 80 -7.80 18.52 3.62
C PRO A 80 -8.45 19.61 2.77
N ASP A 81 -7.65 20.37 2.01
CA ASP A 81 -8.16 21.44 1.13
C ASP A 81 -9.00 20.90 -0.04
N LEU A 82 -8.72 19.68 -0.48
CA LEU A 82 -9.48 18.97 -1.51
C LEU A 82 -10.68 18.19 -0.95
N GLY A 83 -10.80 18.07 0.37
CA GLY A 83 -11.90 17.40 1.04
C GLY A 83 -11.92 15.87 0.86
N TYR A 84 -10.79 15.24 0.55
CA TYR A 84 -10.72 13.78 0.38
C TYR A 84 -9.44 13.16 0.93
N VAL A 85 -9.47 11.84 1.02
CA VAL A 85 -8.34 10.97 1.37
C VAL A 85 -8.10 9.99 0.23
N LEU A 86 -6.83 9.76 -0.13
CA LEU A 86 -6.45 8.76 -1.12
C LEU A 86 -5.75 7.59 -0.43
N ILE A 87 -6.16 6.37 -0.75
CA ILE A 87 -5.68 5.14 -0.12
C ILE A 87 -5.03 4.28 -1.19
N GLY A 88 -3.76 3.98 -1.00
CA GLY A 88 -3.00 3.01 -1.78
C GLY A 88 -2.74 1.74 -0.98
N PHE A 89 -2.73 0.61 -1.68
CA PHE A 89 -2.56 -0.71 -1.09
C PHE A 89 -1.16 -1.22 -1.37
N ILE A 90 -0.53 -1.82 -0.35
CA ILE A 90 0.73 -2.53 -0.48
C ILE A 90 0.42 -4.02 -0.40
N VAL A 91 0.73 -4.76 -1.46
CA VAL A 91 0.52 -6.21 -1.59
C VAL A 91 1.86 -6.87 -1.87
N ASN A 92 2.27 -7.81 -1.02
CA ASN A 92 3.57 -8.49 -1.08
C ASN A 92 4.75 -7.50 -1.14
N GLY A 93 4.65 -6.39 -0.39
CA GLY A 93 5.68 -5.34 -0.35
C GLY A 93 5.69 -4.37 -1.53
N CYS A 94 4.80 -4.56 -2.51
CA CYS A 94 4.68 -3.71 -3.70
C CYS A 94 3.39 -2.90 -3.66
N ALA A 95 3.48 -1.64 -4.08
CA ALA A 95 2.31 -0.82 -4.27
C ALA A 95 1.45 -1.30 -5.45
N ASP A 96 0.18 -1.53 -5.20
CA ASP A 96 -0.80 -1.75 -6.24
C ASP A 96 -1.24 -0.41 -6.84
N GLN A 97 -0.59 -0.01 -7.94
CA GLN A 97 -0.86 1.27 -8.61
C GLN A 97 -2.19 1.26 -9.39
N ASN A 98 -2.80 0.09 -9.60
CA ASN A 98 -4.06 -0.03 -10.33
C ASN A 98 -5.27 0.12 -9.39
N ASN A 99 -5.07 -0.10 -8.10
CA ASN A 99 -6.10 0.04 -7.08
C ASN A 99 -5.76 1.21 -6.16
N LEU A 100 -6.46 2.33 -6.35
CA LEU A 100 -6.44 3.46 -5.44
C LEU A 100 -7.87 3.79 -5.07
N VAL A 101 -8.14 3.97 -3.77
CA VAL A 101 -9.47 4.33 -3.29
C VAL A 101 -9.46 5.76 -2.81
N LYS A 102 -10.38 6.56 -3.35
CA LYS A 102 -10.66 7.91 -2.87
C LYS A 102 -11.86 7.85 -1.94
N LEU A 103 -11.70 8.34 -0.71
CA LEU A 103 -12.76 8.48 0.27
C LEU A 103 -12.98 9.95 0.61
N ASP A 104 -14.22 10.33 0.91
CA ASP A 104 -14.48 11.56 1.66
C ASP A 104 -13.98 11.43 3.11
N ALA A 105 -13.89 12.58 3.79
CA ALA A 105 -13.37 12.65 5.15
C ALA A 105 -14.19 11.82 6.15
N ASP A 106 -15.52 11.81 6.02
CA ASP A 106 -16.40 11.12 6.97
C ASP A 106 -16.24 9.60 6.88
N ASN A 107 -16.23 9.07 5.65
CA ASN A 107 -16.01 7.65 5.38
C ASN A 107 -14.61 7.20 5.81
N PHE A 108 -13.58 8.03 5.55
CA PHE A 108 -12.23 7.78 6.06
C PHE A 108 -12.21 7.73 7.59
N MET A 109 -12.77 8.73 8.27
CA MET A 109 -12.73 8.80 9.74
C MET A 109 -13.43 7.60 10.37
N ARG A 110 -14.58 7.17 9.85
CA ARG A 110 -15.27 5.97 10.35
C ARG A 110 -14.41 4.70 10.19
N ALA A 111 -13.79 4.51 9.02
CA ALA A 111 -12.91 3.37 8.78
C ALA A 111 -11.66 3.41 9.68
N TYR A 112 -11.07 4.60 9.86
CA TYR A 112 -9.89 4.80 10.70
C TYR A 112 -10.19 4.54 12.19
N HIS A 113 -11.35 5.00 12.68
CA HIS A 113 -11.80 4.75 14.04
C HIS A 113 -12.06 3.26 14.29
N ALA A 114 -12.74 2.58 13.35
CA ALA A 114 -12.95 1.13 13.39
C ALA A 114 -11.62 0.37 13.46
N ALA A 115 -10.63 0.78 12.66
CA ALA A 115 -9.30 0.19 12.68
C ALA A 115 -8.59 0.32 14.04
N ARG A 116 -8.65 1.51 14.64
CA ARG A 116 -7.96 1.84 15.88
C ARG A 116 -8.70 1.38 17.14
N GLY A 117 -9.89 0.80 17.01
CA GLY A 117 -10.73 0.40 18.14
C GLY A 117 -11.20 1.59 18.98
N VAL A 118 -11.26 2.78 18.38
CA VAL A 118 -11.72 4.00 19.03
C VAL A 118 -13.18 4.18 18.64
N SER A 119 -14.10 4.05 19.59
CA SER A 119 -15.52 4.32 19.37
C SER A 119 -15.72 5.82 19.06
N VAL A 120 -16.48 6.11 18.00
CA VAL A 120 -16.91 7.47 17.60
C VAL A 120 -18.29 7.75 18.19
#